data_AF-A0A8C5Y193-F1
#
_entry.id   AF-A0A8C5Y193-F1
#
_cell.length_a   1.000
_cell.length_b   1.000
_cell.length_c   1.000
_cell.angle_alpha   90.00
_cell.angle_beta   90.00
_cell.angle_gamma   90.00
#
_symmetry.space_group_name_H-M   'P 1'
#
loop_
_entity.id
_entity.type
_entity.pdbx_description
1 polymer ?
#
loop_
_entity_poly.entity_id
_entity_poly.type
_entity_poly.pdbx_seq_one_letter_code
_entity_poly.pdbx_strand_id
1 'polypeptide(L)'
;MAQTPAFDKPKVELHVHLDGAIKPETILYYGRKRGIPLPANTAEELQNIIGMDKPLTLPGFLAKFDYYMPAVAGSREAIKRIAYEFVEMKAKEGVVYVEVRYSPHLLANSKVEPIPWNQAEGDLTPDEVVALVGQGLQEGERDFGVKARSILCCMRHQPNWSLEVAELCKKYRQHTVVAIDLAGDETLQGSSLYPGHVQAYEEAVRSGIHRTVHAGEVGSAEVVKEAVDVLKTERLGHGYHTLEDKALYDRLRQENMHFEVQK
;
A
#
# COMPACT_ATOMS: atom_id res chain seq x y z
N MET A 1 2.96 11.07 30.75
CA MET A 1 1.57 10.68 31.02
C MET A 1 1.01 10.12 29.73
N ALA A 2 0.46 8.90 29.73
CA ALA A 2 -0.20 8.38 28.52
C ALA A 2 -1.37 9.31 28.20
N GLN A 3 -1.40 9.87 26.99
CA GLN A 3 -2.52 10.70 26.55
C GLN A 3 -3.77 9.83 26.49
N THR A 4 -4.90 10.32 27.03
CA THR A 4 -6.19 9.65 26.87
C THR A 4 -6.51 9.57 25.38
N PRO A 5 -6.82 8.38 24.83
CA PRO A 5 -7.14 8.26 23.41
C PRO A 5 -8.36 9.12 23.02
N ALA A 6 -8.30 9.79 21.88
CA ALA A 6 -9.42 10.61 21.39
C ALA A 6 -10.69 9.79 21.10
N PHE A 7 -10.54 8.52 20.71
CA PHE A 7 -11.63 7.59 20.46
C PHE A 7 -11.26 6.16 20.86
N ASP A 8 -11.63 5.78 22.08
CA ASP A 8 -11.33 4.46 22.66
C ASP A 8 -12.47 3.45 22.42
N LYS A 9 -12.70 3.12 21.15
CA LYS A 9 -13.68 2.12 20.67
C LYS A 9 -13.11 1.34 19.49
N PRO A 10 -13.75 0.23 19.06
CA PRO A 10 -13.38 -0.50 17.86
C PRO A 10 -13.32 0.39 16.60
N LYS A 11 -12.27 0.20 15.79
CA LYS A 11 -12.01 0.99 14.57
C LYS A 11 -11.91 0.09 13.34
N VAL A 12 -12.19 0.69 12.18
CA VAL A 12 -11.95 0.10 10.86
C VAL A 12 -10.96 1.00 10.14
N GLU A 13 -9.96 0.41 9.50
CA GLU A 13 -8.95 1.12 8.72
C GLU A 13 -8.83 0.53 7.33
N LEU A 14 -9.16 1.33 6.31
CA LEU A 14 -9.24 0.86 4.92
C LEU A 14 -8.05 1.32 4.07
N HIS A 15 -7.18 2.17 4.60
CA HIS A 15 -6.09 2.77 3.86
C HIS A 15 -4.85 2.93 4.71
N VAL A 16 -4.02 1.89 4.68
CA VAL A 16 -2.71 1.85 5.33
C VAL A 16 -1.77 0.96 4.52
N HIS A 17 -0.54 1.43 4.32
CA HIS A 17 0.49 0.73 3.57
C HIS A 17 1.29 -0.22 4.49
N LEU A 18 1.48 -1.47 4.08
CA LEU A 18 2.27 -2.44 4.85
C LEU A 18 3.75 -2.03 4.90
N ASP A 19 4.29 -1.67 3.73
CA ASP A 19 5.65 -1.18 3.55
C ASP A 19 5.87 0.16 4.26
N GLY A 20 4.82 0.98 4.42
CA GLY A 20 4.86 2.21 5.23
C GLY A 20 4.64 2.03 6.75
N ALA A 21 4.38 0.81 7.24
CA ALA A 21 3.99 0.53 8.63
C ALA A 21 4.92 -0.49 9.33
N ILE A 22 6.19 -0.54 8.94
CA ILE A 22 7.17 -1.50 9.46
C ILE A 22 7.77 -0.98 10.77
N LYS A 23 7.90 -1.85 11.78
CA LYS A 23 8.60 -1.53 13.02
C LYS A 23 10.08 -1.16 12.76
N PRO A 24 10.56 -0.02 13.25
CA PRO A 24 11.97 0.37 13.11
C PRO A 24 12.95 -0.65 13.66
N GLU A 25 12.59 -1.35 14.75
CA GLU A 25 13.40 -2.44 15.32
C GLU A 25 13.54 -3.62 14.35
N THR A 26 12.48 -3.91 13.59
CA THR A 26 12.48 -4.98 12.58
C THR A 26 13.32 -4.59 11.36
N ILE A 27 13.26 -3.32 10.93
CA ILE A 27 14.15 -2.79 9.88
C ILE A 27 15.62 -2.94 10.31
N LEU A 28 15.99 -2.49 11.51
CA LEU A 28 17.35 -2.60 12.03
C LEU A 28 17.83 -4.04 12.18
N TYR A 29 16.93 -4.94 12.60
CA TYR A 29 17.24 -6.36 12.70
C TYR A 29 17.63 -6.94 11.34
N TYR A 30 16.81 -6.72 10.30
CA TYR A 30 17.09 -7.27 8.98
C TYR A 30 18.22 -6.56 8.24
N GLY A 31 18.38 -5.24 8.43
CA GLY A 31 19.55 -4.51 7.92
C GLY A 31 20.85 -5.13 8.42
N ARG A 32 20.97 -5.35 9.73
CA ARG A 32 22.14 -6.02 10.32
C ARG A 32 22.29 -7.48 9.89
N LYS A 33 21.20 -8.26 9.95
CA LYS A 33 21.21 -9.69 9.60
C LYS A 33 21.62 -9.95 8.15
N ARG A 34 21.30 -9.03 7.23
CA ARG A 34 21.57 -9.15 5.79
C ARG A 34 22.79 -8.35 5.34
N GLY A 35 23.44 -7.59 6.23
CA GLY A 35 24.56 -6.71 5.89
C GLY A 35 24.17 -5.55 4.97
N ILE A 36 22.92 -5.08 5.05
CA ILE A 36 22.40 -3.97 4.25
C ILE A 36 22.57 -2.67 5.06
N PRO A 37 23.26 -1.66 4.52
CA PRO A 37 23.49 -0.42 5.24
C PRO A 37 22.17 0.32 5.48
N LEU A 38 22.03 0.87 6.68
CA LEU A 38 20.91 1.74 7.09
C LEU A 38 21.46 3.10 7.52
N PRO A 39 20.66 4.17 7.44
CA PRO A 39 21.11 5.52 7.79
C PRO A 39 21.27 5.74 9.31
N ALA A 40 20.94 4.75 10.13
CA ALA A 40 20.96 4.81 11.59
C ALA A 40 21.22 3.42 12.20
N ASN A 41 21.68 3.41 13.47
CA ASN A 41 21.97 2.17 14.21
C ASN A 41 21.00 1.89 15.37
N THR A 42 20.13 2.85 15.69
CA THR A 42 19.10 2.75 16.72
C THR A 42 17.72 3.06 16.15
N ALA A 43 16.66 2.54 16.78
CA ALA A 43 15.28 2.71 16.30
C ALA A 43 14.86 4.18 16.33
N GLU A 44 15.28 4.92 17.36
CA GLU A 44 15.01 6.35 17.53
C GLU A 44 15.68 7.20 16.43
N GLU A 45 16.98 7.00 16.17
CA GLU A 45 17.67 7.69 15.07
C GLU A 45 17.04 7.36 13.71
N LEU A 46 16.68 6.09 13.51
CA LEU A 46 16.06 5.66 12.26
C LEU A 46 14.69 6.32 12.06
N GLN A 47 13.88 6.43 13.12
CA GLN A 47 12.61 7.16 13.10
C GLN A 47 12.82 8.65 12.81
N ASN A 48 13.85 9.28 13.37
CA ASN A 48 14.14 10.70 13.12
C ASN A 48 14.54 10.96 11.66
N ILE A 49 15.16 9.99 10.97
CA ILE A 49 15.59 10.12 9.57
C ILE A 49 14.44 9.78 8.60
N ILE A 50 13.74 8.67 8.83
CA ILE A 50 12.66 8.20 7.95
C ILE A 50 11.39 9.03 8.17
N GLY A 51 11.08 9.33 9.43
CA GLY A 51 9.92 10.09 9.85
C GLY A 51 9.94 11.53 9.35
N MET A 52 8.78 12.17 9.43
CA MET A 52 8.55 13.53 8.97
C MET A 52 7.68 14.26 9.99
N ASP A 53 8.18 15.37 10.51
CA ASP A 53 7.46 16.27 11.43
C ASP A 53 7.00 17.57 10.73
N LYS A 54 7.44 17.78 9.49
CA LYS A 54 7.14 18.93 8.64
C LYS A 54 6.64 18.48 7.27
N PRO A 55 5.71 19.22 6.66
CA PRO A 55 5.23 18.91 5.32
C PRO A 55 6.37 18.90 4.30
N LEU A 56 6.33 17.90 3.40
CA LEU A 56 7.10 17.85 2.16
C LEU A 56 6.13 17.68 0.98
N THR A 57 6.67 17.53 -0.23
CA THR A 57 5.91 17.11 -1.41
C THR A 57 5.71 15.59 -1.41
N LEU A 58 4.74 15.08 -2.17
CA LEU A 58 4.53 13.64 -2.35
C LEU A 58 5.81 12.91 -2.83
N PRO A 59 6.57 13.41 -3.83
CA PRO A 59 7.85 12.80 -4.19
C PRO A 59 8.88 12.79 -3.05
N GLY A 60 8.92 13.85 -2.23
CA GLY A 60 9.80 13.91 -1.06
C GLY A 60 9.44 12.90 0.03
N PHE A 61 8.15 12.64 0.22
CA PHE A 61 7.66 11.56 1.08
C PHE A 61 8.00 10.17 0.50
N LEU A 62 7.73 9.94 -0.78
CA LEU A 62 8.00 8.65 -1.43
C LEU A 62 9.50 8.28 -1.41
N ALA A 63 10.40 9.27 -1.49
CA ALA A 63 11.84 9.04 -1.37
C ALA A 63 12.28 8.48 0.01
N LYS A 64 11.43 8.55 1.05
CA LYS A 64 11.74 7.96 2.36
C LYS A 64 11.83 6.44 2.32
N PHE A 65 11.15 5.78 1.37
CA PHE A 65 11.15 4.33 1.22
C PHE A 65 12.55 3.79 0.87
N ASP A 66 13.37 4.58 0.16
CA ASP A 66 14.74 4.23 -0.23
C ASP A 66 15.64 3.89 0.97
N TYR A 67 15.36 4.46 2.14
CA TYR A 67 16.18 4.26 3.34
C TYR A 67 16.08 2.87 3.96
N TYR A 68 14.95 2.18 3.80
CA TYR A 68 14.67 0.96 4.57
C TYR A 68 14.11 -0.20 3.74
N MET A 69 13.49 0.06 2.59
CA MET A 69 13.01 -1.01 1.72
C MET A 69 14.09 -2.02 1.33
N PRO A 70 15.36 -1.64 1.06
CA PRO A 70 16.43 -2.60 0.81
C PRO A 70 16.60 -3.65 1.93
N ALA A 71 16.39 -3.28 3.20
CA ALA A 71 16.54 -4.20 4.33
C ALA A 71 15.48 -5.31 4.33
N VAL A 72 14.33 -5.09 3.69
CA VAL A 72 13.15 -5.97 3.74
C VAL A 72 12.95 -6.71 2.41
N ALA A 73 12.99 -6.00 1.28
CA ALA A 73 12.77 -6.57 -0.04
C ALA A 73 13.72 -7.74 -0.33
N GLY A 74 13.21 -8.78 -0.99
CA GLY A 74 13.98 -9.99 -1.30
C GLY A 74 14.20 -10.95 -0.12
N SER A 75 13.65 -10.69 1.08
CA SER A 75 13.76 -11.59 2.24
C SER A 75 12.40 -12.18 2.63
N ARG A 76 12.26 -13.50 2.43
CA ARG A 76 11.03 -14.24 2.79
C ARG A 76 10.66 -14.11 4.27
N GLU A 77 11.65 -14.22 5.15
CA GLU A 77 11.47 -14.08 6.60
C GLU A 77 11.01 -12.68 6.98
N ALA A 78 11.60 -11.64 6.37
CA ALA A 78 11.22 -10.26 6.63
C ALA A 78 9.78 -9.99 6.18
N ILE A 79 9.43 -10.37 4.95
CA ILE A 79 8.11 -10.11 4.36
C ILE A 79 6.99 -10.76 5.17
N LYS A 80 7.14 -12.04 5.54
CA LYS A 80 6.14 -12.70 6.39
C LYS A 80 6.05 -12.04 7.77
N ARG A 81 7.20 -11.69 8.37
CA ARG A 81 7.27 -11.10 9.71
C ARG A 81 6.59 -9.74 9.78
N ILE A 82 6.83 -8.85 8.81
CA ILE A 82 6.21 -7.51 8.83
C ILE A 82 4.68 -7.59 8.72
N ALA A 83 4.16 -8.56 7.95
CA ALA A 83 2.72 -8.79 7.85
C ALA A 83 2.12 -9.27 9.17
N TYR A 84 2.78 -10.20 9.88
CA TYR A 84 2.36 -10.64 11.21
C TYR A 84 2.41 -9.51 12.25
N GLU A 85 3.54 -8.79 12.31
CA GLU A 85 3.74 -7.67 13.25
C GLU A 85 2.79 -6.51 12.98
N PHE A 86 2.39 -6.29 11.73
CA PHE A 86 1.39 -5.30 11.37
C PHE A 86 0.04 -5.57 12.05
N VAL A 87 -0.44 -6.81 12.05
CA VAL A 87 -1.70 -7.16 12.71
C VAL A 87 -1.60 -6.96 14.23
N GLU A 88 -0.47 -7.31 14.83
CA GLU A 88 -0.19 -7.04 16.25
C GLU A 88 -0.30 -5.53 16.57
N MET A 89 0.29 -4.68 15.72
CA MET A 89 0.25 -3.23 15.89
C MET A 89 -1.18 -2.69 15.81
N LYS A 90 -1.96 -3.14 14.82
CA LYS A 90 -3.35 -2.71 14.65
C LYS A 90 -4.26 -3.16 15.79
N ALA A 91 -4.00 -4.31 16.41
CA ALA A 91 -4.69 -4.72 17.62
C ALA A 91 -4.49 -3.72 18.78
N LYS A 92 -3.28 -3.20 18.95
CA LYS A 92 -2.95 -2.20 20.00
C LYS A 92 -3.62 -0.85 19.76
N GLU A 93 -4.00 -0.55 18.52
CA GLU A 93 -4.74 0.66 18.13
C GLU A 93 -6.28 0.51 18.32
N GLY A 94 -6.75 -0.68 18.72
CA GLY A 94 -8.17 -1.00 18.82
C GLY A 94 -8.86 -1.17 17.46
N VAL A 95 -8.11 -1.49 16.41
CA VAL A 95 -8.64 -1.82 15.09
C VAL A 95 -9.19 -3.24 15.12
N VAL A 96 -10.37 -3.46 14.53
CA VAL A 96 -11.02 -4.79 14.45
C VAL A 96 -11.10 -5.33 13.03
N TYR A 97 -10.98 -4.46 12.03
CA TYR A 97 -10.86 -4.82 10.62
C TYR A 97 -9.91 -3.87 9.91
N VAL A 98 -8.97 -4.43 9.15
CA VAL A 98 -7.98 -3.66 8.38
C VAL A 98 -7.80 -4.21 6.97
N GLU A 99 -7.72 -3.30 6.01
CA GLU A 99 -7.26 -3.58 4.64
C GLU A 99 -5.89 -2.93 4.43
N VAL A 100 -4.85 -3.75 4.45
CA VAL A 100 -3.47 -3.29 4.26
C VAL A 100 -3.07 -3.39 2.80
N ARG A 101 -2.41 -2.37 2.27
CA ARG A 101 -2.01 -2.31 0.86
C ARG A 101 -0.49 -2.31 0.67
N TYR A 102 -0.02 -2.89 -0.43
CA TYR A 102 1.41 -2.91 -0.79
C TYR A 102 1.58 -3.29 -2.26
N SER A 103 2.72 -2.93 -2.84
CA SER A 103 3.11 -3.46 -4.15
C SER A 103 3.95 -4.74 -3.97
N PRO A 104 3.47 -5.91 -4.45
CA PRO A 104 4.25 -7.15 -4.34
C PRO A 104 5.57 -7.08 -5.12
N HIS A 105 5.59 -6.34 -6.23
CA HIS A 105 6.76 -6.10 -7.05
C HIS A 105 7.88 -5.40 -6.30
N LEU A 106 7.56 -4.42 -5.44
CA LEU A 106 8.54 -3.69 -4.63
C LEU A 106 9.20 -4.55 -3.53
N LEU A 107 8.65 -5.72 -3.20
CA LEU A 107 9.23 -6.62 -2.20
C LEU A 107 9.94 -7.83 -2.85
N ALA A 108 9.83 -7.99 -4.16
CA ALA A 108 10.43 -9.08 -4.93
C ALA A 108 11.86 -8.75 -5.38
N ASN A 109 12.62 -9.79 -5.77
CA ASN A 109 13.94 -9.68 -6.40
C ASN A 109 14.14 -10.63 -7.59
N SER A 110 13.06 -11.25 -8.07
CA SER A 110 13.05 -12.14 -9.23
C SER A 110 11.75 -11.94 -10.01
N LYS A 111 11.80 -12.09 -11.34
CA LYS A 111 10.65 -11.88 -12.24
C LYS A 111 9.95 -10.53 -12.05
N VAL A 112 10.73 -9.48 -11.81
CA VAL A 112 10.26 -8.10 -11.72
C VAL A 112 11.24 -7.23 -12.51
N GLU A 113 10.72 -6.40 -13.41
CA GLU A 113 11.52 -5.55 -14.29
C GLU A 113 11.00 -4.11 -14.23
N PRO A 114 11.81 -3.13 -13.81
CA PRO A 114 13.16 -3.30 -13.25
C PRO A 114 13.15 -3.93 -11.85
N ILE A 115 14.23 -4.63 -11.49
CA ILE A 115 14.41 -5.13 -10.12
C ILE A 115 14.57 -3.92 -9.17
N PRO A 116 13.73 -3.81 -8.12
CA PRO A 116 13.72 -2.62 -7.27
C PRO A 116 14.91 -2.60 -6.29
N TRP A 117 15.21 -1.40 -5.78
CA TRP A 117 16.18 -1.15 -4.70
C TRP A 117 17.61 -1.62 -4.98
N ASN A 118 18.02 -1.66 -6.25
CA ASN A 118 19.34 -2.12 -6.67
C ASN A 118 19.68 -3.55 -6.18
N GLN A 119 18.67 -4.38 -5.96
CA GLN A 119 18.89 -5.77 -5.58
C GLN A 119 19.55 -6.54 -6.73
N ALA A 120 20.40 -7.51 -6.39
CA ALA A 120 20.78 -8.55 -7.33
C ALA A 120 19.57 -9.46 -7.62
N GLU A 121 19.55 -10.07 -8.80
CA GLU A 121 18.55 -11.08 -9.13
C GLU A 121 18.62 -12.24 -8.12
N GLY A 122 17.47 -12.55 -7.53
CA GLY A 122 17.28 -13.66 -6.60
C GLY A 122 16.21 -14.63 -7.11
N ASP A 123 15.50 -15.26 -6.19
CA ASP A 123 14.48 -16.27 -6.47
C ASP A 123 13.10 -15.93 -5.89
N LEU A 124 12.91 -14.73 -5.31
CA LEU A 124 11.66 -14.32 -4.71
C LEU A 124 10.83 -13.48 -5.70
N THR A 125 9.73 -14.06 -6.18
CA THR A 125 8.86 -13.46 -7.19
C THR A 125 7.70 -12.67 -6.54
N PRO A 126 7.07 -11.71 -7.25
CA PRO A 126 5.88 -11.00 -6.76
C PRO A 126 4.76 -11.94 -6.28
N ASP A 127 4.56 -13.06 -6.98
CA ASP A 127 3.59 -14.10 -6.59
C ASP A 127 3.84 -14.68 -5.19
N GLU A 128 5.09 -15.00 -4.88
CA GLU A 128 5.46 -15.59 -3.59
C GLU A 128 5.44 -14.54 -2.47
N VAL A 129 5.74 -13.27 -2.78
CA VAL A 129 5.52 -12.16 -1.83
C VAL A 129 4.06 -12.14 -1.38
N VAL A 130 3.09 -12.24 -2.31
CA VAL A 130 1.66 -12.24 -1.96
C VAL A 130 1.32 -13.41 -1.03
N ALA A 131 1.85 -14.60 -1.31
CA ALA A 131 1.65 -15.76 -0.46
C ALA A 131 2.23 -15.55 0.96
N LEU A 132 3.43 -14.98 1.08
CA LEU A 132 4.11 -14.74 2.37
C LEU A 132 3.39 -13.68 3.21
N VAL A 133 2.94 -12.59 2.59
CA VAL A 133 2.14 -11.57 3.28
C VAL A 133 0.82 -12.18 3.74
N GLY A 134 0.12 -12.92 2.88
CA GLY A 134 -1.13 -13.60 3.24
C GLY A 134 -0.97 -14.53 4.45
N GLN A 135 0.11 -15.31 4.51
CA GLN A 135 0.44 -16.15 5.67
C GLN A 135 0.64 -15.33 6.94
N GLY A 136 1.45 -14.26 6.88
CA GLY A 136 1.71 -13.40 8.03
C GLY A 136 0.44 -12.73 8.56
N LEU A 137 -0.42 -12.24 7.66
CA LEU A 137 -1.72 -11.65 8.03
C LEU A 137 -2.66 -12.68 8.66
N GLN A 138 -2.73 -13.91 8.12
CA GLN A 138 -3.58 -14.98 8.66
C GLN A 138 -3.13 -15.45 10.05
N GLU A 139 -1.81 -15.60 10.24
CA GLU A 139 -1.24 -15.92 11.55
C GLU A 139 -1.53 -14.79 12.55
N GLY A 140 -1.35 -13.54 12.14
CA GLY A 140 -1.67 -12.38 12.97
C GLY A 140 -3.17 -12.27 13.31
N GLU A 141 -4.06 -12.50 12.34
CA GLU A 141 -5.51 -12.48 12.56
C GLU A 141 -5.93 -13.51 13.61
N ARG A 142 -5.36 -14.72 13.54
CA ARG A 142 -5.58 -15.79 14.52
C ARG A 142 -5.11 -15.40 15.92
N ASP A 143 -3.91 -14.84 16.02
CA ASP A 143 -3.23 -14.63 17.30
C ASP A 143 -3.67 -13.34 18.01
N PHE A 144 -4.14 -12.33 17.27
CA PHE A 144 -4.51 -11.01 17.80
C PHE A 144 -5.99 -10.65 17.66
N GLY A 145 -6.80 -11.46 16.96
CA GLY A 145 -8.24 -11.27 16.85
C GLY A 145 -8.68 -10.08 15.97
N VAL A 146 -7.79 -9.58 15.11
CA VAL A 146 -8.06 -8.50 14.14
C VAL A 146 -8.23 -9.10 12.75
N LYS A 147 -9.37 -8.86 12.11
CA LYS A 147 -9.58 -9.35 10.75
C LYS A 147 -8.73 -8.55 9.75
N ALA A 148 -7.82 -9.21 9.05
CA ALA A 148 -6.85 -8.56 8.17
C ALA A 148 -6.99 -9.03 6.73
N ARG A 149 -7.22 -8.09 5.81
CA ARG A 149 -7.26 -8.33 4.37
C ARG A 149 -6.20 -7.49 3.68
N SER A 150 -5.86 -7.85 2.45
CA SER A 150 -4.81 -7.20 1.67
C SER A 150 -5.31 -6.64 0.35
N ILE A 151 -4.69 -5.55 -0.09
CA ILE A 151 -4.91 -4.90 -1.37
C ILE A 151 -3.57 -4.85 -2.11
N LEU A 152 -3.55 -5.22 -3.39
CA LEU A 152 -2.33 -5.20 -4.18
C LEU A 152 -2.26 -3.92 -5.02
N CYS A 153 -1.18 -3.16 -4.87
CA CYS A 153 -0.99 -1.88 -5.54
C CYS A 153 -0.29 -2.05 -6.90
N CYS A 154 -0.94 -1.57 -7.96
CA CYS A 154 -0.26 -1.06 -9.14
C CYS A 154 0.53 0.21 -8.77
N MET A 155 1.64 0.47 -9.47
CA MET A 155 2.45 1.67 -9.27
C MET A 155 2.36 2.57 -10.50
N ARG A 156 2.00 3.85 -10.33
CA ARG A 156 1.81 4.82 -11.42
C ARG A 156 2.97 4.90 -12.42
N HIS A 157 4.19 4.68 -11.97
CA HIS A 157 5.40 4.72 -12.80
C HIS A 157 5.76 3.36 -13.44
N GLN A 158 5.02 2.29 -13.16
CA GLN A 158 5.25 0.92 -13.66
C GLN A 158 3.95 0.30 -14.22
N PRO A 159 3.41 0.83 -15.33
CA PRO A 159 2.20 0.28 -15.94
C PRO A 159 2.35 -1.18 -16.38
N ASN A 160 3.57 -1.62 -16.71
CA ASN A 160 3.91 -2.99 -17.08
C ASN A 160 3.64 -4.03 -15.98
N TRP A 161 3.61 -3.64 -14.70
CA TRP A 161 3.33 -4.57 -13.59
C TRP A 161 1.82 -4.83 -13.38
N SER A 162 0.98 -3.94 -13.89
CA SER A 162 -0.44 -3.85 -13.47
C SER A 162 -1.27 -5.07 -13.82
N LEU A 163 -1.06 -5.66 -14.99
CA LEU A 163 -1.78 -6.88 -15.39
C LEU A 163 -1.42 -8.06 -14.48
N GLU A 164 -0.15 -8.18 -14.09
CA GLU A 164 0.25 -9.19 -13.11
C GLU A 164 -0.41 -8.95 -11.76
N VAL A 165 -0.51 -7.69 -11.31
CA VAL A 165 -1.25 -7.33 -10.08
C VAL A 165 -2.70 -7.82 -10.15
N ALA A 166 -3.41 -7.57 -11.26
CA ALA A 166 -4.79 -8.05 -11.43
C ALA A 166 -4.89 -9.58 -11.42
N GLU A 167 -3.96 -10.30 -12.06
CA GLU A 167 -3.91 -11.76 -12.03
C GLU A 167 -3.59 -12.31 -10.62
N LEU A 168 -2.71 -11.65 -9.87
CA LEU A 168 -2.43 -11.99 -8.48
C LEU A 168 -3.67 -11.77 -7.59
N CYS A 169 -4.42 -10.69 -7.81
CA CYS A 169 -5.69 -10.47 -7.13
C CYS A 169 -6.69 -11.61 -7.39
N LYS A 170 -6.79 -12.09 -8.63
CA LYS A 170 -7.64 -13.25 -8.97
C LYS A 170 -7.16 -14.53 -8.28
N LYS A 171 -5.86 -14.79 -8.33
CA LYS A 171 -5.24 -15.99 -7.75
C LYS A 171 -5.42 -16.05 -6.23
N TYR A 172 -5.22 -14.92 -5.55
CA TYR A 172 -5.19 -14.85 -4.08
C TYR A 172 -6.49 -14.33 -3.46
N ARG A 173 -7.59 -14.23 -4.22
CA ARG A 173 -8.92 -13.77 -3.73
C ARG A 173 -9.51 -14.54 -2.55
N GLN A 174 -9.00 -15.74 -2.25
CA GLN A 174 -9.41 -16.55 -1.08
C GLN A 174 -8.35 -16.55 0.03
N HIS A 175 -7.24 -15.85 -0.18
CA HIS A 175 -6.06 -15.80 0.66
C HIS A 175 -5.72 -14.33 0.94
N THR A 176 -6.58 -13.69 1.75
CA THR A 176 -6.52 -12.29 2.19
C THR A 176 -6.72 -11.20 1.15
N VAL A 177 -6.39 -11.41 -0.13
CA VAL A 177 -6.49 -10.35 -1.16
C VAL A 177 -7.94 -10.05 -1.50
N VAL A 178 -8.34 -8.78 -1.39
CA VAL A 178 -9.73 -8.33 -1.61
C VAL A 178 -9.89 -7.29 -2.70
N ALA A 179 -8.85 -6.53 -3.04
CA ALA A 179 -8.93 -5.45 -4.02
C ALA A 179 -7.59 -5.18 -4.74
N ILE A 180 -7.67 -4.41 -5.82
CA ILE A 180 -6.55 -3.74 -6.49
C ILE A 180 -6.53 -2.25 -6.13
N ASP A 181 -5.33 -1.66 -6.05
CA ASP A 181 -5.09 -0.21 -5.89
C ASP A 181 -4.17 0.33 -6.98
N LEU A 182 -4.14 1.65 -7.17
CA LEU A 182 -3.14 2.38 -7.94
C LEU A 182 -2.52 3.44 -7.05
N ALA A 183 -1.23 3.30 -6.75
CA ALA A 183 -0.47 4.13 -5.82
C ALA A 183 0.80 4.70 -6.48
N GLY A 184 1.57 5.48 -5.72
CA GLY A 184 2.80 6.13 -6.18
C GLY A 184 2.58 7.58 -6.60
N ASP A 185 3.50 8.13 -7.38
CA ASP A 185 3.53 9.56 -7.69
C ASP A 185 2.38 10.00 -8.61
N GLU A 186 1.37 10.64 -8.02
CA GLU A 186 0.21 11.20 -8.72
C GLU A 186 0.57 12.39 -9.63
N THR A 187 1.74 13.00 -9.45
CA THR A 187 2.17 14.14 -10.29
C THR A 187 2.60 13.73 -11.70
N LEU A 188 2.75 12.42 -11.96
CA LEU A 188 2.99 11.89 -13.30
C LEU A 188 1.76 12.11 -14.20
N GLN A 189 1.86 13.10 -15.08
CA GLN A 189 0.77 13.54 -15.94
C GLN A 189 0.20 12.41 -16.79
N GLY A 190 -1.12 12.21 -16.72
CA GLY A 190 -1.84 11.18 -17.47
C GLY A 190 -1.55 9.75 -17.02
N SER A 191 -0.84 9.54 -15.89
CA SER A 191 -0.47 8.21 -15.41
C SER A 191 -1.67 7.30 -15.16
N SER A 192 -2.83 7.83 -14.73
CA SER A 192 -4.06 7.03 -14.56
C SER A 192 -4.51 6.34 -15.86
N LEU A 193 -4.15 6.90 -17.01
CA LEU A 193 -4.58 6.46 -18.33
C LEU A 193 -3.54 5.63 -19.08
N TYR A 194 -2.42 5.27 -18.43
CA TYR A 194 -1.46 4.37 -19.08
C TYR A 194 -2.12 3.02 -19.41
N PRO A 195 -1.91 2.46 -20.61
CA PRO A 195 -2.67 1.29 -21.07
C PRO A 195 -2.63 0.10 -20.11
N GLY A 196 -1.47 -0.18 -19.49
CA GLY A 196 -1.34 -1.28 -18.53
C GLY A 196 -2.24 -1.12 -17.30
N HIS A 197 -2.39 0.09 -16.77
CA HIS A 197 -3.29 0.38 -15.66
C HIS A 197 -4.75 0.21 -16.09
N VAL A 198 -5.15 0.85 -17.20
CA VAL A 198 -6.53 0.76 -17.71
C VAL A 198 -6.93 -0.69 -17.94
N GLN A 199 -6.09 -1.48 -18.62
CA GLN A 199 -6.35 -2.90 -18.87
C GLN A 199 -6.47 -3.73 -17.59
N ALA A 200 -5.65 -3.45 -16.58
CA ALA A 200 -5.74 -4.14 -15.28
C ALA A 200 -7.05 -3.82 -14.54
N TYR A 201 -7.53 -2.58 -14.62
CA TYR A 201 -8.81 -2.18 -14.00
C TYR A 201 -10.02 -2.66 -14.79
N GLU A 202 -9.94 -2.70 -16.12
CA GLU A 202 -10.95 -3.38 -16.96
C GLU A 202 -11.04 -4.87 -16.59
N GLU A 203 -9.89 -5.54 -16.43
CA GLU A 203 -9.86 -6.93 -15.97
C GLU A 203 -10.44 -7.08 -14.56
N ALA A 204 -10.15 -6.15 -13.66
CA ALA A 204 -10.73 -6.13 -12.32
C ALA A 204 -12.26 -6.02 -12.36
N VAL A 205 -12.82 -5.18 -13.23
CA VAL A 205 -14.27 -5.10 -13.45
C VAL A 205 -14.81 -6.43 -13.98
N ARG A 206 -14.22 -7.00 -15.04
CA ARG A 206 -14.68 -8.27 -15.64
C ARG A 206 -14.64 -9.44 -14.67
N SER A 207 -13.63 -9.49 -13.83
CA SER A 207 -13.37 -10.59 -12.89
C SER A 207 -13.97 -10.36 -11.49
N GLY A 208 -14.64 -9.23 -11.26
CA GLY A 208 -15.27 -8.90 -9.98
C GLY A 208 -14.27 -8.66 -8.84
N ILE A 209 -13.08 -8.14 -9.16
CA ILE A 209 -12.08 -7.70 -8.19
C ILE A 209 -12.43 -6.27 -7.75
N HIS A 210 -12.44 -6.01 -6.44
CA HIS A 210 -12.73 -4.67 -5.93
C HIS A 210 -11.65 -3.66 -6.29
N ARG A 211 -12.02 -2.38 -6.42
CA ARG A 211 -11.15 -1.32 -6.97
C ARG A 211 -11.11 -0.12 -6.03
N THR A 212 -9.93 0.25 -5.57
CA THR A 212 -9.64 1.55 -4.95
C THR A 212 -8.55 2.24 -5.77
N VAL A 213 -8.45 3.57 -5.76
CA VAL A 213 -7.42 4.32 -6.51
C VAL A 213 -7.00 5.52 -5.68
N HIS A 214 -5.70 5.74 -5.50
CA HIS A 214 -5.20 7.04 -5.02
C HIS A 214 -5.49 8.10 -6.07
N ALA A 215 -6.36 9.06 -5.78
CA ALA A 215 -6.64 10.17 -6.68
C ALA A 215 -7.13 11.39 -5.90
N GLY A 216 -6.75 12.58 -6.34
CA GLY A 216 -7.08 13.83 -5.68
C GLY A 216 -6.33 14.05 -4.35
N GLU A 217 -5.22 13.35 -4.12
CA GLU A 217 -4.35 13.57 -2.96
C GLU A 217 -3.55 14.85 -3.17
N VAL A 218 -2.79 14.89 -4.25
CA VAL A 218 -2.03 16.05 -4.74
C VAL A 218 -2.39 16.41 -6.18
N GLY A 219 -2.99 15.47 -6.92
CA GLY A 219 -3.55 15.68 -8.25
C GLY A 219 -4.90 16.41 -8.20
N SER A 220 -5.32 16.95 -9.34
CA SER A 220 -6.57 17.72 -9.46
C SER A 220 -7.81 16.82 -9.48
N ALA A 221 -8.99 17.45 -9.44
CA ALA A 221 -10.28 16.78 -9.66
C ALA A 221 -10.37 15.98 -10.97
N GLU A 222 -9.55 16.30 -11.99
CA GLU A 222 -9.52 15.51 -13.24
C GLU A 222 -8.93 14.11 -13.01
N VAL A 223 -7.93 13.96 -12.14
CA VAL A 223 -7.38 12.63 -11.80
C VAL A 223 -8.43 11.78 -11.09
N VAL A 224 -9.30 12.42 -10.29
CA VAL A 224 -10.46 11.76 -9.67
C VAL A 224 -11.48 11.32 -10.73
N LYS A 225 -11.77 12.16 -11.74
CA LYS A 225 -12.64 11.77 -12.86
C LYS A 225 -12.07 10.58 -13.60
N GLU A 226 -10.77 10.54 -13.90
CA GLU A 226 -10.11 9.39 -14.52
C GLU A 226 -10.28 8.12 -13.67
N ALA A 227 -10.05 8.22 -12.35
CA ALA A 227 -10.22 7.09 -11.44
C ALA A 227 -11.65 6.52 -11.43
N VAL A 228 -12.67 7.40 -11.43
CA VAL A 228 -14.08 7.00 -11.38
C VAL A 228 -14.60 6.57 -12.75
N ASP A 229 -14.38 7.38 -13.78
CA ASP A 229 -15.02 7.23 -15.08
C ASP A 229 -14.25 6.27 -15.99
N VAL A 230 -12.93 6.13 -15.84
CA VAL A 230 -12.09 5.21 -16.64
C VAL A 230 -11.75 3.97 -15.84
N LEU A 231 -11.11 4.11 -14.68
CA LEU A 231 -10.67 2.97 -13.86
C LEU A 231 -11.82 2.31 -13.07
N LYS A 232 -13.02 2.92 -13.09
CA LYS A 232 -14.23 2.38 -12.44
C LYS A 232 -14.04 2.08 -10.96
N THR A 233 -13.30 2.95 -10.27
CA THR A 233 -13.01 2.77 -8.85
C THR A 233 -14.29 2.78 -8.00
N GLU A 234 -14.27 2.02 -6.90
CA GLU A 234 -15.37 1.94 -5.92
C GLU A 234 -15.08 2.79 -4.68
N ARG A 235 -13.81 3.13 -4.46
CA ARG A 235 -13.33 4.00 -3.38
C ARG A 235 -12.21 4.91 -3.89
N LEU A 236 -12.08 6.08 -3.29
CA LEU A 236 -11.00 7.02 -3.56
C LEU A 236 -10.03 7.03 -2.38
N GLY A 237 -8.78 6.65 -2.62
CA GLY A 237 -7.67 6.97 -1.75
C GLY A 237 -7.51 8.49 -1.70
N HIS A 238 -7.64 9.09 -0.52
CA HIS A 238 -7.64 10.53 -0.30
C HIS A 238 -8.87 11.25 -0.89
N GLY A 239 -8.81 11.70 -2.15
CA GLY A 239 -9.88 12.42 -2.84
C GLY A 239 -10.10 13.87 -2.40
N TYR A 240 -9.15 14.52 -1.72
CA TYR A 240 -9.30 15.88 -1.19
C TYR A 240 -9.64 16.92 -2.26
N HIS A 241 -8.93 16.88 -3.39
CA HIS A 241 -9.10 17.81 -4.51
C HIS A 241 -10.38 17.56 -5.32
N THR A 242 -11.19 16.57 -4.94
CA THR A 242 -12.57 16.42 -5.46
C THR A 242 -13.40 17.67 -5.19
N LEU A 243 -13.16 18.33 -4.05
CA LEU A 243 -13.90 19.53 -3.63
C LEU A 243 -13.64 20.75 -4.52
N GLU A 244 -12.61 20.72 -5.36
CA GLU A 244 -12.33 21.79 -6.34
C GLU A 244 -13.34 21.81 -7.49
N ASP A 245 -13.98 20.67 -7.78
CA ASP A 245 -15.07 20.55 -8.75
C ASP A 245 -16.37 20.20 -8.04
N LYS A 246 -17.20 21.23 -7.80
CA LYS A 246 -18.50 21.07 -7.12
C LYS A 246 -19.42 20.06 -7.81
N ALA A 247 -19.43 20.02 -9.14
CA ALA A 247 -20.30 19.11 -9.89
C ALA A 247 -19.85 17.67 -9.73
N LEU A 248 -18.54 17.42 -9.78
CA LEU A 248 -17.95 16.11 -9.48
C LEU A 248 -18.26 15.68 -8.05
N TYR A 249 -18.02 16.54 -7.06
CA TYR A 249 -18.31 16.24 -5.66
C TYR A 249 -19.78 15.88 -5.44
N ASP A 250 -20.71 16.69 -5.98
CA ASP A 250 -22.15 16.43 -5.84
C ASP A 250 -22.54 15.09 -6.51
N ARG A 251 -21.96 14.75 -7.67
CA ARG A 251 -22.15 13.45 -8.34
C ARG A 251 -21.66 12.29 -7.46
N LEU A 252 -20.41 12.35 -6.99
CA LEU A 252 -19.81 11.29 -6.18
C LEU A 252 -20.55 11.09 -4.85
N ARG A 253 -21.09 12.16 -4.25
CA ARG A 253 -21.98 12.05 -3.08
C ARG A 253 -23.29 11.32 -3.41
N GLN A 254 -23.90 11.60 -4.57
CA GLN A 254 -25.13 10.91 -5.00
C GLN A 254 -24.90 9.42 -5.26
N GLU A 255 -23.72 9.07 -5.76
CA GLU A 255 -23.28 7.68 -6.01
C GLU A 255 -22.77 6.97 -4.74
N ASN A 256 -22.77 7.66 -3.59
CA ASN A 256 -22.26 7.17 -2.30
C ASN A 256 -20.80 6.69 -2.39
N MET A 257 -19.96 7.42 -3.13
CA MET A 257 -18.52 7.17 -3.24
C MET A 257 -17.86 7.24 -1.86
N HIS A 258 -17.03 6.24 -1.53
CA HIS A 258 -16.26 6.22 -0.30
C HIS A 258 -14.92 6.94 -0.47
N PHE A 259 -14.59 7.84 0.47
CA PHE A 259 -13.31 8.56 0.51
C PHE A 259 -12.46 8.06 1.68
N GLU A 260 -11.28 7.54 1.39
CA GLU A 260 -10.34 6.99 2.35
C GLU A 260 -9.40 8.11 2.87
N VAL A 261 -9.91 8.90 3.81
CA VAL A 261 -9.22 10.11 4.33
C VAL A 261 -8.07 9.77 5.28
N GLN A 262 -6.91 10.39 5.07
CA GLN A 262 -5.75 10.41 5.99
C GLN A 262 -5.47 11.83 6.46
N LYS A 263 -5.60 12.08 7.77
CA LYS A 263 -5.50 13.42 8.37
C LYS A 263 -4.10 13.75 8.84
#